data_AF-A0A539E1V9-F1
#
_entry.id   AF-A0A539E1V9-F1
#
_cell.length_a   1.000
_cell.length_b   1.000
_cell.length_c   1.000
_cell.angle_alpha   90.00
_cell.angle_beta   90.00
_cell.angle_gamma   90.00
#
_symmetry.space_group_name_H-M   'P 1'
#
loop_
_entity.id
_entity.type
_entity.pdbx_description
1 polymer ?
#
loop_
_entity_poly.entity_id
_entity_poly.type
_entity_poly.pdbx_seq_one_letter_code
_entity_poly.pdbx_strand_id
1 'polypeptide(L)'
;MNSLSLPLATIFKTYDIRGVVGNTLTLEDAYAIGRAIASEARDRGQRVMVVGCDGRISSPEIKQNLINGLCDSGCDVIDIGQVPTPVLYFATHYRVSW
;
A
#
# COMPACT_ATOMS: atom_id res chain seq x y z
N MET A 1 3.20 1.12 33.94
CA MET A 1 2.64 1.43 32.60
C MET A 1 3.80 1.41 31.61
N ASN A 2 4.11 0.24 31.05
CA ASN A 2 5.11 0.16 29.99
C ASN A 2 4.48 0.75 28.73
N SER A 3 5.00 1.88 28.28
CA SER A 3 4.73 2.41 26.95
C SER A 3 5.25 1.39 25.94
N LEU A 4 4.39 0.47 25.51
CA LEU A 4 4.59 -0.26 24.27
C LEU A 4 4.62 0.80 23.17
N SER A 5 5.82 1.27 22.82
CA SER A 5 6.03 1.98 21.56
C SER A 5 5.67 0.98 20.47
N LEU A 6 4.44 1.06 19.97
CA LEU A 6 4.00 0.23 18.86
C LEU A 6 4.97 0.51 17.71
N PRO A 7 5.73 -0.49 17.21
CA PRO A 7 6.69 -0.25 16.12
C PRO A 7 6.04 0.40 14.90
N LEU A 8 4.75 0.09 14.67
CA LEU A 8 3.90 0.75 13.67
C LEU A 8 3.82 2.27 13.84
N ALA A 9 3.69 2.81 15.06
CA ALA A 9 3.58 4.26 15.29
C ALA A 9 4.79 5.04 14.75
N THR A 10 5.94 4.38 14.56
CA THR A 10 7.12 5.04 14.00
C THR A 10 7.10 5.15 12.48
N ILE A 11 6.40 4.27 11.75
CA ILE A 11 6.38 4.32 10.28
C ILE A 11 5.28 5.23 9.73
N PHE A 12 4.20 5.49 10.46
CA PHE A 12 3.18 6.48 10.08
C PHE A 12 3.73 7.89 10.31
N LYS A 13 4.12 8.56 9.23
CA LYS A 13 4.61 9.94 9.23
C LYS A 13 3.47 10.90 8.91
N THR A 14 3.78 12.19 8.89
CA THR A 14 2.81 13.27 8.67
C THR A 14 2.06 13.16 7.33
N TYR A 15 2.70 12.62 6.29
CA TYR A 15 2.15 12.62 4.93
C TYR A 15 2.04 11.24 4.29
N ASP A 16 2.75 10.24 4.82
CA ASP A 16 2.83 8.89 4.26
C ASP A 16 3.42 7.89 5.27
N ILE A 17 3.52 6.63 4.85
CA ILE A 17 4.15 5.56 5.63
C ILE A 17 5.57 5.35 5.12
N ARG A 18 6.57 5.45 5.99
CA ARG A 18 7.98 5.26 5.64
C ARG A 18 8.72 4.46 6.69
N GLY A 19 9.47 3.46 6.24
CA GLY A 19 10.33 2.64 7.07
C GLY A 19 11.47 2.00 6.28
N VAL A 20 12.41 1.39 6.99
CA VAL A 20 13.49 0.59 6.42
C VAL A 20 13.00 -0.86 6.28
N VAL A 21 13.03 -1.38 5.06
CA VAL A 21 12.57 -2.74 4.76
C VAL A 21 13.42 -3.77 5.52
N GLY A 22 12.77 -4.72 6.19
CA GLY A 22 13.43 -5.75 7.01
C GLY A 22 13.85 -5.28 8.40
N ASN A 23 13.56 -4.03 8.77
CA ASN A 23 13.79 -3.50 10.11
C ASN A 23 12.51 -2.88 10.68
N THR A 24 12.13 -1.69 10.20
CA THR A 24 10.94 -0.99 10.71
C THR A 24 9.72 -1.20 9.82
N LEU A 25 9.90 -1.71 8.60
CA LEU A 25 8.82 -2.07 7.69
C LEU A 25 9.03 -3.51 7.20
N THR A 26 8.16 -4.41 7.62
CA THR A 26 8.18 -5.82 7.21
C THR A 26 7.22 -6.10 6.06
N LEU A 27 7.31 -7.29 5.46
CA LEU A 27 6.35 -7.72 4.43
C LEU A 27 4.96 -7.96 5.03
N GLU A 28 4.89 -8.42 6.28
CA GLU A 28 3.63 -8.56 7.02
C GLU A 28 2.97 -7.20 7.28
N ASP A 29 3.76 -6.18 7.61
CA ASP A 29 3.26 -4.81 7.73
C ASP A 29 2.67 -4.31 6.40
N ALA A 30 3.34 -4.56 5.28
CA ALA A 30 2.82 -4.18 3.96
C ALA A 30 1.48 -4.85 3.64
N TYR A 31 1.33 -6.14 3.97
CA TYR A 31 0.07 -6.86 3.87
C TYR A 31 -1.02 -6.26 4.77
N ALA A 32 -0.70 -6.00 6.04
CA ALA A 32 -1.62 -5.41 7.01
C ALA A 32 -2.07 -4.00 6.59
N ILE A 33 -1.15 -3.18 6.07
CA ILE A 33 -1.45 -1.86 5.50
C ILE A 33 -2.41 -2.01 4.31
N GLY A 34 -2.18 -2.99 3.43
CA GLY A 34 -3.08 -3.30 2.32
C GLY A 34 -4.51 -3.57 2.80
N ARG A 35 -4.67 -4.39 3.85
CA ARG A 35 -5.99 -4.65 4.43
C ARG A 35 -6.64 -3.41 5.03
N ALA A 36 -5.86 -2.59 5.73
CA ALA A 36 -6.35 -1.35 6.34
C ALA A 36 -6.83 -0.36 5.26
N ILE A 37 -6.06 -0.19 4.17
CA ILE A 37 -6.45 0.66 3.04
C ILE A 37 -7.72 0.13 2.38
N ALA A 38 -7.83 -1.18 2.15
CA ALA A 38 -9.03 -1.77 1.56
C ALA A 38 -10.27 -1.60 2.44
N SER A 39 -10.15 -1.71 3.76
CA SER A 39 -11.26 -1.45 4.67
C SER A 39 -11.78 -0.02 4.50
N GLU A 40 -10.88 0.97 4.57
CA GLU A 40 -11.23 2.38 4.41
C GLU A 40 -11.79 2.69 3.01
N ALA A 41 -11.21 2.09 1.96
CA ALA A 41 -11.69 2.25 0.60
C ALA A 41 -13.13 1.76 0.45
N ARG A 42 -13.46 0.58 1.00
CA ARG A 42 -14.81 0.02 0.94
C ARG A 42 -15.82 0.85 1.73
N ASP A 43 -15.44 1.37 2.90
CA ASP A 43 -16.31 2.28 3.67
C ASP A 43 -16.64 3.57 2.88
N ARG A 44 -15.76 3.96 1.96
CA ARG A 44 -15.96 5.06 1.00
C ARG A 44 -16.62 4.64 -0.32
N GLY A 45 -17.07 3.39 -0.46
CA GLY A 45 -17.66 2.85 -1.68
C GLY A 45 -16.67 2.65 -2.83
N GLN A 46 -15.36 2.67 -2.57
CA GLN A 46 -14.32 2.38 -3.56
C GLN A 46 -13.97 0.89 -3.53
N ARG A 47 -13.98 0.28 -4.72
CA ARG A 47 -13.70 -1.16 -4.88
C ARG A 47 -12.41 -1.45 -5.64
N VAL A 48 -11.98 -0.54 -6.51
CA VAL A 48 -10.85 -0.76 -7.42
C VAL A 48 -9.69 0.11 -6.99
N MET A 49 -8.53 -0.50 -6.78
CA MET A 49 -7.31 0.15 -6.30
C MET A 49 -6.21 0.07 -7.37
N VAL A 50 -5.65 1.23 -7.76
CA VAL A 50 -4.49 1.27 -8.65
C VAL A 50 -3.23 1.18 -7.81
N VAL A 51 -2.35 0.23 -8.13
CA VAL A 51 -1.09 0.01 -7.41
C VAL A 51 0.07 0.12 -8.38
N GLY A 52 1.12 0.82 -7.98
CA GLY A 52 2.39 0.89 -8.69
C GLY A 52 3.53 1.09 -7.70
N CYS A 53 4.77 0.94 -8.17
CA CYS A 53 5.95 1.12 -7.34
C CYS A 53 7.07 1.85 -8.09
N ASP A 54 8.07 2.35 -7.36
CA ASP A 54 9.31 2.84 -7.97
C ASP A 54 10.38 1.73 -8.06
N GLY A 55 11.56 2.07 -8.57
CA GLY A 55 12.64 1.12 -8.87
C GLY A 55 13.51 0.67 -7.69
N ARG A 56 13.03 0.71 -6.44
CA ARG A 56 13.78 0.12 -5.32
C ARG A 56 13.80 -1.41 -5.43
N ILE A 57 14.91 -2.01 -4.97
CA ILE A 57 15.08 -3.48 -4.93
C ILE A 57 13.97 -4.15 -4.10
N SER A 58 13.52 -3.50 -3.03
CA SER A 58 12.45 -4.00 -2.16
C SER A 58 11.04 -3.81 -2.73
N SER A 59 10.87 -3.03 -3.80
CA SER A 59 9.55 -2.66 -4.32
C SER A 59 8.70 -3.86 -4.75
N PRO A 60 9.23 -4.88 -5.48
CA PRO A 60 8.40 -6.00 -5.93
C PRO A 60 7.74 -6.77 -4.78
N GLU A 61 8.49 -7.10 -3.73
CA GLU A 61 7.97 -7.87 -2.59
C GLU A 61 7.00 -7.07 -1.74
N ILE A 62 7.31 -5.80 -1.46
CA ILE A 62 6.40 -4.91 -0.70
C ILE A 62 5.11 -4.70 -1.47
N LYS A 63 5.20 -4.43 -2.79
CA LYS A 63 4.04 -4.26 -3.65
C LYS A 63 3.17 -5.51 -3.66
N GLN A 64 3.76 -6.69 -3.83
CA GLN A 64 2.98 -7.92 -3.87
C GLN A 64 2.23 -8.19 -2.56
N ASN A 65 2.87 -7.97 -1.41
CA ASN A 65 2.21 -8.15 -0.11
C ASN A 65 1.09 -7.13 0.11
N LEU A 66 1.31 -5.86 -0.29
CA LEU A 66 0.26 -4.84 -0.28
C LEU A 66 -0.94 -5.25 -1.15
N ILE A 67 -0.70 -5.71 -2.38
CA ILE A 67 -1.73 -6.18 -3.31
C ILE A 67 -2.52 -7.35 -2.70
N ASN A 68 -1.83 -8.33 -2.12
CA ASN A 68 -2.50 -9.46 -1.47
C ASN A 68 -3.43 -8.99 -0.35
N GLY A 69 -2.98 -8.03 0.48
CA GLY A 69 -3.82 -7.46 1.54
C GLY A 69 -5.06 -6.73 1.01
N LEU A 70 -4.91 -6.00 -0.10
CA LEU A 70 -6.02 -5.34 -0.78
C LEU A 70 -7.03 -6.36 -1.33
N CYS A 71 -6.56 -7.38 -2.05
CA CYS A 71 -7.39 -8.41 -2.67
C CYS A 71 -8.12 -9.28 -1.65
N ASP A 72 -7.42 -9.77 -0.61
CA ASP A 72 -8.01 -10.58 0.46
C ASP A 72 -9.09 -9.84 1.25
N SER A 73 -9.06 -8.50 1.19
CA SER A 73 -10.04 -7.61 1.84
C SER A 73 -11.17 -7.20 0.91
N GLY A 74 -11.25 -7.76 -0.29
CA GLY A 74 -12.36 -7.57 -1.24
C GLY A 74 -12.24 -6.35 -2.15
N CYS A 75 -11.03 -5.81 -2.34
CA CYS A 75 -10.76 -4.82 -3.39
C CYS A 75 -10.20 -5.50 -4.65
N ASP A 76 -10.60 -5.01 -5.81
CA ASP A 76 -10.00 -5.35 -7.09
C ASP A 76 -8.74 -4.49 -7.29
N VAL A 77 -7.64 -5.05 -7.79
CA VAL A 77 -6.38 -4.32 -7.98
C VAL A 77 -6.01 -4.21 -9.47
N ILE A 78 -5.63 -3.00 -9.88
CA ILE A 78 -4.98 -2.73 -11.16
C ILE A 78 -3.50 -2.42 -10.87
N ASP A 79 -2.62 -3.39 -11.12
CA ASP A 79 -1.16 -3.20 -11.00
C ASP A 79 -0.61 -2.58 -12.29
N ILE A 80 -0.13 -1.34 -12.21
CA ILE A 80 0.47 -0.61 -13.34
C ILE A 80 2.01 -0.74 -13.39
N GLY A 81 2.57 -1.61 -12.55
CA GLY A 81 3.99 -1.95 -12.57
C GLY A 81 4.90 -0.90 -11.93
N GLN A 82 6.12 -0.82 -12.44
CA GLN A 82 7.13 0.14 -11.98
C GLN A 82 6.98 1.46 -12.75
N VAL A 83 6.52 2.51 -12.07
CA VAL A 83 6.25 3.82 -12.69
C VAL A 83 6.64 4.96 -11.74
N PRO A 84 6.92 6.18 -12.26
CA PRO A 84 7.01 7.35 -11.42
C PRO A 84 5.71 7.61 -10.66
N THR A 85 5.80 8.11 -9.43
CA THR A 85 4.63 8.53 -8.62
C THR A 85 3.60 9.39 -9.38
N PRO A 86 3.97 10.39 -10.22
CA PRO A 86 2.96 11.15 -10.96
C PRO A 86 2.17 10.30 -11.98
N VAL A 87 2.75 9.22 -12.52
CA VAL A 87 2.02 8.29 -13.41
C VAL A 87 1.00 7.48 -12.63
N LEU A 88 1.33 7.06 -11.40
CA LEU A 88 0.35 6.42 -10.51
C LEU A 88 -0.81 7.37 -10.20
N TYR A 89 -0.54 8.63 -9.87
CA TYR A 89 -1.60 9.61 -9.63
C TYR A 89 -2.44 9.91 -10.87
N PHE A 90 -1.82 9.92 -12.05
CA PHE A 90 -2.56 10.05 -13.30
C PHE A 90 -3.51 8.85 -13.49
N ALA A 91 -3.04 7.62 -13.30
CA ALA A 91 -3.83 6.42 -13.48
C ALA A 91 -5.03 6.32 -12.50
N THR A 92 -4.96 6.93 -11.30
CA THR A 92 -6.11 6.98 -10.38
C THR A 92 -7.21 7.94 -10.82
N HIS A 93 -6.89 8.95 -11.62
CA HIS A 93 -7.86 9.94 -12.14
C HIS A 93 -8.43 9.54 -13.49
N TYR A 94 -7.59 8.91 -14.32
CA TYR A 94 -7.95 8.46 -15.66
C TYR A 94 -8.09 6.95 -15.64
N ARG A 95 -9.29 6.48 -15.25
CA ARG A 95 -9.63 5.06 -15.32
C ARG A 95 -9.39 4.55 -16.73
N VAL A 96 -8.35 3.74 -16.88
CA VAL A 96 -8.11 2.98 -18.10
C VAL A 96 -9.12 1.85 -18.07
N SER A 97 -10.23 2.03 -18.77
CA SER A 97 -11.18 0.95 -19.04
C SER A 97 -10.50 -0.08 -19.93
N TRP A 98 -10.18 -1.24 -19.35
CA TRP A 98 -9.77 -2.46 -20.05
C TRP A 98 -10.90 -3.47 -20.01
#